data_AF-A0A537J934-F1
#
_entry.id   AF-A0A537J934-F1
#
_cell.length_a   1.000
_cell.length_b   1.000
_cell.length_c   1.000
_cell.angle_alpha   90.00
_cell.angle_beta   90.00
_cell.angle_gamma   90.00
#
_symmetry.space_group_name_H-M   'P 1'
#
loop_
_entity.id
_entity.type
_entity.pdbx_description
1 polymer ?
#
loop_
_entity_poly.entity_id
_entity_poly.type
_entity_poly.pdbx_seq_one_letter_code
_entity_poly.pdbx_strand_id
1 'polypeptide(L)'
;MTKRFLTPQEVAELLRVSSAAIHRLLRRGDLPAVRVGRAWRVEDGELQRWLRRRRSPNAPRANSRGELCLCGCGRHTITPEARFLPGHDGKLVHRLMADDGLTFDAARKAVRQIQRPRVQERLF
;
A
#
# COMPACT_ATOMS: atom_id res chain seq x y z
N MET A 1 13.83 -17.07 -26.18
CA MET A 1 14.12 -15.68 -25.76
C MET A 1 15.55 -15.61 -25.29
N THR A 2 16.36 -14.69 -25.83
CA THR A 2 17.76 -14.50 -25.45
C THR A 2 17.86 -13.94 -24.04
N LYS A 3 18.59 -14.62 -23.14
CA LYS A 3 18.89 -14.11 -21.79
C LYS A 3 19.76 -12.85 -21.93
N ARG A 4 19.23 -11.70 -21.50
CA ARG A 4 19.95 -10.43 -21.48
C ARG A 4 20.50 -10.16 -20.09
N PHE A 5 21.76 -9.75 -20.04
CA PHE A 5 22.43 -9.30 -18.81
C PHE A 5 22.55 -7.78 -18.82
N LEU A 6 22.22 -7.17 -17.71
CA LEU A 6 22.25 -5.73 -17.49
C LEU A 6 23.44 -5.36 -16.60
N THR A 7 24.02 -4.21 -16.85
CA THR A 7 24.98 -3.52 -15.99
C THR A 7 24.25 -2.86 -14.81
N PRO A 8 24.94 -2.59 -13.69
CA PRO A 8 24.36 -1.83 -12.58
C PRO A 8 23.81 -0.46 -12.99
N GLN A 9 24.46 0.20 -13.96
CA GLN A 9 24.06 1.48 -14.53
C GLN A 9 22.73 1.36 -15.29
N GLU A 10 22.61 0.40 -16.20
CA GLU A 10 21.35 0.18 -16.93
C GLU A 10 20.21 -0.15 -15.97
N VAL A 11 20.44 -0.95 -14.93
CA VAL A 11 19.42 -1.24 -13.90
C VAL A 11 19.04 0.04 -13.14
N ALA A 12 20.01 0.90 -12.82
CA ALA A 12 19.75 2.16 -12.13
C ALA A 12 18.89 3.10 -12.98
N GLU A 13 19.19 3.20 -14.28
CA GLU A 13 18.40 3.96 -15.26
C GLU A 13 16.97 3.41 -15.40
N LEU A 14 16.84 2.09 -15.56
CA LEU A 14 15.55 1.42 -15.68
C LEU A 14 14.64 1.67 -14.47
N LEU A 15 15.22 1.66 -13.26
CA LEU A 15 14.48 1.84 -12.01
C LEU A 15 14.39 3.30 -11.56
N ARG A 16 15.03 4.24 -12.26
CA ARG A 16 15.16 5.66 -11.89
C ARG A 16 15.68 5.85 -10.46
N VAL A 17 16.75 5.14 -10.13
CA VAL A 17 17.45 5.25 -8.84
C VAL A 17 18.93 5.53 -9.06
N SER A 18 19.65 5.93 -8.02
CA SER A 18 21.10 6.13 -8.13
C SER A 18 21.84 4.80 -8.29
N SER A 19 22.93 4.78 -9.08
CA SER A 19 23.81 3.61 -9.21
C SER A 19 24.35 3.15 -7.84
N ALA A 20 24.55 4.08 -6.89
CA ALA A 20 24.91 3.78 -5.52
C ALA A 20 23.85 2.94 -4.78
N ALA A 21 22.56 3.12 -5.07
CA ALA A 21 21.49 2.29 -4.54
C ALA A 21 21.59 0.85 -5.07
N ILE A 22 21.77 0.69 -6.38
CA ILE A 22 21.93 -0.64 -7.00
C ILE A 22 23.18 -1.34 -6.45
N HIS A 23 24.32 -0.66 -6.39
CA HIS A 23 25.54 -1.24 -5.82
C HIS A 23 25.39 -1.64 -4.35
N ARG A 24 24.62 -0.90 -3.54
CA ARG A 24 24.30 -1.30 -2.16
C ARG A 24 23.49 -2.60 -2.13
N LEU A 25 22.48 -2.73 -2.98
CA LEU A 25 21.68 -3.96 -3.08
C LEU A 25 22.54 -5.16 -3.50
N LEU A 26 23.41 -4.97 -4.49
CA LEU A 26 24.34 -6.01 -4.96
C LEU A 26 25.30 -6.46 -3.85
N ARG A 27 25.90 -5.51 -3.13
CA ARG A 27 26.83 -5.83 -2.02
C ARG A 27 26.14 -6.54 -0.85
N ARG A 28 24.87 -6.26 -0.61
CA ARG A 28 24.07 -6.91 0.45
C ARG A 28 23.54 -8.28 0.03
N GLY A 29 23.69 -8.67 -1.23
CA GLY A 29 23.06 -9.89 -1.78
C GLY A 29 21.55 -9.76 -1.99
N ASP A 30 21.00 -8.55 -1.85
CA ASP A 30 19.57 -8.27 -1.96
C ASP A 30 19.05 -8.39 -3.39
N LEU A 31 19.88 -8.03 -4.38
CA LEU A 31 19.58 -8.11 -5.80
C LEU A 31 20.44 -9.24 -6.41
N PRO A 32 19.83 -10.32 -6.93
CA PRO A 32 20.59 -11.41 -7.53
C PRO A 32 21.39 -10.95 -8.75
N ALA A 33 22.67 -11.29 -8.79
CA ALA A 33 23.58 -10.91 -9.85
C ALA A 33 24.75 -11.90 -9.94
N VAL A 34 25.34 -11.99 -11.14
CA VAL A 34 26.56 -12.76 -11.41
C VAL A 34 27.74 -11.81 -11.44
N ARG A 35 28.88 -12.27 -10.93
CA ARG A 35 30.15 -11.53 -10.99
C ARG A 35 30.99 -12.07 -12.13
N VAL A 36 31.37 -11.20 -13.07
CA VAL A 36 32.22 -11.53 -14.21
C VAL A 36 33.47 -10.66 -14.10
N GLY A 37 34.56 -11.26 -13.63
CA GLY A 37 35.76 -10.53 -13.22
C GLY A 37 35.44 -9.50 -12.13
N ARG A 38 35.71 -8.22 -12.39
CA ARG A 38 35.41 -7.11 -11.47
C ARG A 38 34.02 -6.52 -11.65
N ALA A 39 33.29 -6.92 -12.69
CA ALA A 39 32.00 -6.35 -13.05
C ALA A 39 30.83 -7.19 -12.52
N TRP A 40 29.73 -6.50 -12.18
CA TRP A 40 28.46 -7.13 -11.86
C TRP A 40 27.58 -7.21 -13.11
N ARG A 41 26.80 -8.29 -13.22
CA ARG A 41 25.79 -8.51 -14.26
C ARG A 41 24.50 -9.01 -13.63
N VAL A 42 23.40 -8.34 -13.95
CA VAL A 42 22.06 -8.71 -13.46
C VAL A 42 21.33 -9.37 -14.63
N GLU A 43 20.90 -10.62 -14.47
CA GLU A 43 20.02 -11.23 -15.48
C GLU A 43 18.67 -10.52 -15.46
N ASP A 44 18.14 -10.11 -16.61
CA ASP A 44 16.85 -9.43 -16.70
C ASP A 44 15.73 -10.24 -16.00
N GLY A 45 15.69 -11.55 -16.21
CA GLY A 45 14.73 -12.44 -15.55
C GLY A 45 14.81 -12.41 -14.02
N GLU A 46 16.02 -12.31 -13.46
CA GLU A 46 16.23 -12.18 -12.01
C GLU A 46 15.82 -10.80 -11.50
N LEU A 47 16.12 -9.73 -12.24
CA LEU A 47 15.65 -8.38 -11.90
C LEU A 47 14.12 -8.35 -11.81
N GLN A 48 13.44 -8.94 -12.80
CA GLN A 48 11.98 -9.02 -12.81
C GLN A 48 11.44 -9.86 -11.64
N ARG A 49 12.09 -10.98 -11.31
CA ARG A 49 11.73 -11.80 -10.13
C ARG A 49 11.93 -11.01 -8.83
N TRP A 50 13.03 -10.28 -8.71
CA TRP A 50 13.32 -9.44 -7.56
C TRP A 50 12.29 -8.32 -7.38
N LEU A 51 11.91 -7.62 -8.46
CA LEU A 51 10.86 -6.60 -8.44
C LEU A 51 9.53 -7.19 -7.98
N ARG A 52 9.15 -8.38 -8.47
CA ARG A 52 7.93 -9.07 -8.03
C ARG A 52 7.94 -9.40 -6.54
N ARG A 53 9.06 -9.88 -6.00
CA ARG A 53 9.21 -10.15 -4.56
C ARG A 53 9.15 -8.88 -3.70
N ARG A 54 9.68 -7.76 -4.21
CA ARG A 54 9.68 -6.47 -3.51
C ARG A 54 8.41 -5.65 -3.69
N ARG A 55 7.49 -6.06 -4.57
CA ARG A 55 6.14 -5.49 -4.56
C ARG A 55 5.53 -5.79 -3.21
N SER A 56 5.37 -4.76 -2.38
CA SER A 56 4.53 -4.86 -1.18
C SER A 56 3.19 -5.44 -1.59
N PRO A 57 2.68 -6.51 -0.93
CA PRO A 57 1.32 -6.98 -1.15
C PRO A 57 0.26 -5.88 -0.87
N ASN A 58 0.69 -4.80 -0.20
CA ASN A 58 -0.04 -3.57 0.13
C ASN A 58 0.29 -2.34 -0.77
N ALA A 59 0.99 -2.49 -1.89
CA ALA A 59 0.89 -1.45 -2.92
C ALA A 59 -0.61 -1.33 -3.26
N PRO A 60 -1.23 -0.14 -3.19
CA PRO A 60 -2.67 0.01 -3.31
C PRO A 60 -3.10 -0.67 -4.60
N ARG A 61 -3.70 -1.85 -4.45
CA ARG A 61 -4.26 -2.58 -5.58
C ARG A 61 -5.37 -1.67 -6.08
N ALA A 62 -5.31 -1.28 -7.34
CA ALA A 62 -6.35 -0.54 -8.03
C ALA A 62 -7.59 -1.45 -8.23
N ASN A 63 -8.12 -1.94 -7.11
CA ASN A 63 -9.30 -2.78 -7.00
C ASN A 63 -9.98 -2.34 -5.69
N SER A 64 -10.87 -1.37 -5.85
CA SER A 64 -11.96 -0.96 -4.98
C SER A 64 -12.69 -2.16 -4.33
N ARG A 65 -12.11 -2.74 -3.28
CA ARG A 65 -12.78 -3.76 -2.46
C ARG A 65 -13.45 -3.18 -1.21
N GLY A 66 -13.32 -1.88 -0.98
CA GLY A 66 -14.08 -1.16 0.04
C GLY A 66 -14.88 -0.05 -0.60
N GLU A 67 -15.95 0.38 0.07
CA GLU A 67 -16.60 1.65 -0.24
C GLU A 67 -15.67 2.81 0.13
N LEU A 68 -16.00 4.02 -0.33
CA LEU A 68 -15.31 5.23 0.12
C LEU A 68 -15.49 5.39 1.64
N CYS A 69 -14.38 5.64 2.34
CA CYS A 69 -14.39 5.88 3.78
C CYS A 69 -15.23 7.11 4.12
N LEU A 70 -16.24 6.91 4.98
CA LEU A 70 -17.21 7.95 5.34
C LEU A 70 -16.60 9.14 6.09
N CYS A 71 -15.38 9.01 6.60
CA CYS A 71 -14.68 10.17 7.15
C CYS A 71 -14.30 11.20 6.06
N GLY A 72 -14.58 10.99 4.78
CA GLY A 72 -14.35 11.98 3.71
C GLY A 72 -12.88 12.12 3.27
N CYS A 73 -11.99 11.19 3.64
CA CYS A 73 -10.57 11.27 3.27
C CYS A 73 -10.25 10.83 1.82
N GLY A 74 -11.26 10.44 1.05
CA GLY A 74 -11.09 9.95 -0.33
C GLY A 74 -10.44 8.57 -0.47
N ARG A 75 -10.23 7.84 0.65
CA ARG A 75 -9.65 6.48 0.64
C ARG A 75 -10.73 5.41 0.76
N HIS A 76 -10.51 4.24 0.16
CA HIS A 76 -11.41 3.08 0.27
C HIS A 76 -11.15 2.29 1.56
N THR A 77 -12.20 1.66 2.09
CA THR A 77 -12.11 0.82 3.29
C THR A 77 -11.48 -0.55 3.00
N ILE A 78 -11.10 -1.29 4.06
CA ILE A 78 -10.38 -2.57 3.92
C ILE A 78 -11.31 -3.68 3.41
N THR A 79 -12.59 -3.63 3.78
CA THR A 79 -13.65 -4.55 3.32
C THR A 79 -14.89 -3.76 2.88
N PRO A 80 -15.77 -4.32 2.03
CA PRO A 80 -16.98 -3.63 1.56
C PRO A 80 -17.91 -3.18 2.69
N GLU A 81 -17.96 -3.94 3.78
CA GLU A 81 -18.85 -3.70 4.93
C GLU A 81 -18.26 -2.66 5.90
N ALA A 82 -16.95 -2.45 5.84
CA ALA A 82 -16.28 -1.46 6.67
C ALA A 82 -16.66 -0.05 6.19
N ARG A 83 -17.17 0.76 7.11
CA ARG A 83 -17.55 2.18 6.85
C ARG A 83 -16.39 3.15 7.02
N PHE A 84 -15.37 2.75 7.78
CA PHE A 84 -14.18 3.55 8.06
C PHE A 84 -12.90 2.74 7.86
N LEU A 85 -11.80 3.44 7.61
CA LEU A 85 -10.46 2.88 7.77
C LEU A 85 -10.12 2.70 9.27
N PRO A 86 -9.23 1.77 9.63
CA PRO A 86 -8.73 1.68 11.00
C PRO A 86 -8.21 3.03 11.49
N GLY A 87 -8.71 3.47 12.65
CA GLY A 87 -8.33 4.74 13.30
C GLY A 87 -8.91 6.02 12.69
N HIS A 88 -9.90 5.93 11.79
CA HIS A 88 -10.50 7.09 11.12
C HIS A 88 -11.85 7.56 11.70
N ASP A 89 -12.43 6.79 12.61
CA ASP A 89 -13.66 7.12 13.33
C ASP A 89 -13.54 8.40 14.17
N GLY A 90 -12.38 8.61 14.81
CA GLY A 90 -12.09 9.82 15.57
C GLY A 90 -12.10 11.10 14.72
N LYS A 91 -11.71 11.01 13.44
CA LYS A 91 -11.75 12.18 12.53
C LYS A 91 -13.17 12.62 12.21
N LEU A 92 -14.11 11.66 12.14
CA LEU A 92 -15.52 11.99 11.95
C LEU A 92 -16.13 12.56 13.23
N VAL A 93 -15.79 12.00 14.40
CA VAL A 93 -16.19 12.59 15.70
C VAL A 93 -15.77 14.05 15.78
N HIS A 94 -14.50 14.35 15.50
CA HIS A 94 -14.01 15.73 15.50
C HIS A 94 -14.75 16.62 14.51
N ARG A 95 -15.04 16.12 13.30
CA ARG A 95 -15.81 16.88 12.31
C ARG A 95 -17.23 17.19 12.79
N LEU A 96 -17.96 16.19 13.30
CA LEU A 96 -19.31 16.38 13.84
C LEU A 96 -19.32 17.38 15.02
N MET A 97 -18.24 17.44 15.80
CA MET A 97 -18.10 18.45 16.84
C MET A 97 -17.83 19.85 16.27
N ALA A 98 -16.94 19.96 15.28
CA ALA A 98 -16.51 21.23 14.72
C ALA A 98 -17.53 21.87 13.77
N ASP A 99 -18.17 21.07 12.93
CA ASP A 99 -19.03 21.53 11.83
C ASP A 99 -20.51 21.52 12.25
N ASP A 100 -20.94 20.48 12.96
CA ASP A 100 -22.35 20.28 13.37
C ASP A 100 -22.60 20.67 14.84
N GLY A 101 -21.55 21.07 15.59
CA GLY A 101 -21.66 21.53 16.98
C GLY A 101 -22.01 20.44 18.00
N LEU A 102 -21.86 19.16 17.65
CA LEU A 102 -22.18 18.06 18.57
C LEU A 102 -21.21 18.01 19.76
N THR A 103 -21.70 17.55 20.91
CA THR A 103 -20.81 17.17 22.03
C THR A 103 -20.02 15.91 21.67
N PHE A 104 -18.87 15.68 22.31
CA PHE A 104 -18.05 14.50 22.06
C PHE A 104 -18.82 13.19 22.22
N ASP A 105 -19.64 13.07 23.28
CA ASP A 105 -20.47 11.87 23.52
C ASP A 105 -21.57 11.71 22.47
N ALA A 106 -22.22 12.79 22.05
CA ALA A 106 -23.22 12.76 20.99
C ALA A 106 -22.60 12.35 19.65
N ALA A 107 -21.45 12.94 19.29
CA ALA A 107 -20.71 12.61 18.08
C ALA A 107 -20.20 11.17 18.10
N ARG A 108 -19.64 10.69 19.21
CA ARG A 108 -19.20 9.31 19.39
C ARG A 108 -20.38 8.33 19.30
N LYS A 109 -21.53 8.67 19.88
CA LYS A 109 -22.76 7.86 19.77
C LYS A 109 -23.27 7.77 18.33
N ALA A 110 -23.23 8.88 17.59
CA ALA A 110 -23.60 8.93 16.17
C ALA A 110 -22.66 8.06 15.31
N VAL A 111 -21.34 8.19 15.48
CA VAL A 111 -20.37 7.35 14.76
C VAL A 111 -20.56 5.87 15.10
N ARG A 112 -20.85 5.53 16.36
CA ARG A 112 -21.13 4.16 16.78
C ARG A 112 -22.39 3.58 16.12
N GLN A 113 -23.41 4.40 15.85
CA GLN A 113 -24.61 3.96 15.11
C GLN A 113 -24.29 3.64 13.64
N ILE A 114 -23.41 4.42 13.01
CA ILE A 114 -22.91 4.17 11.64
C ILE A 114 -22.05 2.88 11.60
N GLN A 115 -21.30 2.60 12.67
CA GLN A 115 -20.44 1.43 12.80
C GLN A 115 -21.18 0.12 13.07
N ARG A 116 -22.48 0.12 13.44
CA ARG A 116 -23.20 -1.13 13.70
C ARG A 116 -23.43 -1.89 12.39
N PRO A 117 -22.84 -3.08 12.18
CA PRO A 117 -23.21 -3.90 11.04
C PRO A 117 -24.70 -4.27 11.15
N ARG A 118 -25.43 -4.26 10.02
CA ARG A 118 -26.80 -4.81 9.92
C ARG A 118 -26.73 -6.34 10.10
N VAL A 119 -26.56 -6.80 11.34
CA VAL A 119 -26.58 -8.24 11.68
C VAL A 119 -27.99 -8.70 12.08
N GLN A 120 -28.98 -7.80 12.13
CA GLN A 120 -30.30 -8.09 12.69
C GLN A 120 -31.50 -8.09 11.71
N GLU A 121 -31.29 -8.04 10.40
CA GLU A 121 -32.39 -8.14 9.41
C GLU A 121 -32.45 -9.49 8.67
N ARG A 122 -31.75 -10.54 9.16
CA ARG A 122 -31.80 -11.90 8.60
C ARG A 122 -32.24 -12.99 9.59
N LEU A 123 -32.96 -12.59 10.64
CA LEU A 123 -33.56 -13.52 11.59
C LEU A 123 -35.02 -13.15 11.83
N PHE A 124 -35.81 -13.00 10.76
CA PHE A 124 -37.24 -13.26 10.70
C PHE A 124 -37.59 -13.61 9.26
#